data_AF-A0A818QDM0-F1
#
_entry.id   AF-A0A818QDM0-F1
#
_cell.length_a   1.000
_cell.length_b   1.000
_cell.length_c   1.000
_cell.angle_alpha   90.00
_cell.angle_beta   90.00
_cell.angle_gamma   90.00
#
_symmetry.space_group_name_H-M   'P 1'
#
loop_
_entity.id
_entity.type
_entity.pdbx_description
1 polymer ?
#
loop_
_entity_poly.entity_id
_entity_poly.type
_entity_poly.pdbx_seq_one_letter_code
_entity_poly.pdbx_strand_id
1 'polypeptide(L)'
;DYGTDEELAEMDKHFKCAELADDKHIVDEYLESGQKIACPKCGLAGMKDDACTHMTCPTCAQLWCYFCGKKVEDCEKARDGTNGIFDHNHNWDCNPNRCPMYLTQVCDIDDRWPDDEEQCLVMFHRNRSLRLLREVYEKLGKERIDELDRHFNIISTCGFTMEEIFDEDLTLIKYPDNIDTRRDD
;
A
#
# COMPACT_ATOMS: atom_id res chain seq x y z
N ASP A 1 -43.16 2.24 -29.55
CA ASP A 1 -42.93 3.26 -28.53
C ASP A 1 -41.62 2.90 -27.86
N TYR A 2 -40.54 3.57 -28.24
CA TYR A 2 -39.28 3.48 -27.49
C TYR A 2 -39.48 4.40 -26.29
N GLY A 3 -39.03 3.98 -25.09
CA GLY A 3 -39.40 4.57 -23.81
C GLY A 3 -39.26 6.09 -23.72
N THR A 4 -39.78 6.65 -22.63
CA THR A 4 -39.68 8.07 -22.30
C THR A 4 -38.21 8.55 -22.31
N ASP A 5 -37.98 9.85 -22.53
CA ASP A 5 -36.63 10.44 -22.52
C ASP A 5 -35.86 10.14 -21.22
N GLU A 6 -36.58 10.00 -20.10
CA GLU A 6 -36.02 9.62 -18.80
C GLU A 6 -35.56 8.16 -18.77
N GLU A 7 -36.34 7.24 -19.34
CA GLU A 7 -35.97 5.82 -19.46
C GLU A 7 -34.76 5.61 -20.38
N LEU A 8 -34.66 6.40 -21.46
CA LEU A 8 -33.49 6.36 -22.35
C LEU A 8 -32.23 6.87 -21.64
N ALA A 9 -32.33 7.96 -20.88
CA ALA A 9 -31.21 8.50 -20.11
C ALA A 9 -30.72 7.54 -19.00
N GLU A 10 -31.63 6.86 -18.31
CA GLU A 10 -31.28 5.84 -17.32
C GLU A 10 -30.62 4.61 -17.97
N MET A 11 -31.12 4.18 -19.14
CA MET A 11 -30.52 3.09 -19.88
C MET A 11 -29.10 3.41 -20.35
N ASP A 12 -28.85 4.63 -20.84
CA ASP A 12 -27.52 5.10 -21.22
C ASP A 12 -26.56 5.13 -20.04
N LYS A 13 -27.01 5.56 -18.85
CA LYS A 13 -26.20 5.47 -17.61
C LYS A 13 -25.84 4.02 -17.31
N HIS A 14 -26.78 3.08 -17.43
CA HIS A 14 -26.52 1.68 -17.13
C HIS A 14 -25.53 1.03 -18.10
N PHE A 15 -25.60 1.36 -19.40
CA PHE A 15 -24.60 0.92 -20.37
C PHE A 15 -23.21 1.46 -20.02
N LYS A 16 -23.13 2.71 -19.57
CA LYS A 16 -21.86 3.29 -19.13
C LYS A 16 -21.32 2.63 -17.86
N CYS A 17 -22.18 2.31 -16.89
CA CYS A 17 -21.78 1.51 -15.72
C CYS A 17 -21.13 0.19 -16.14
N ALA A 18 -21.74 -0.54 -17.09
CA ALA A 18 -21.22 -1.82 -17.56
C ALA A 18 -19.87 -1.69 -18.28
N GLU A 19 -19.70 -0.64 -19.08
CA GLU A 19 -18.43 -0.35 -19.78
C GLU A 19 -17.28 -0.01 -18.81
N LEU A 20 -17.59 0.66 -17.70
CA LEU A 20 -16.61 1.11 -16.72
C LEU A 20 -16.40 0.12 -15.55
N ALA A 21 -17.15 -0.98 -15.51
CA ALA A 21 -17.21 -1.87 -14.35
C ALA A 21 -15.84 -2.49 -14.00
N ASP A 22 -15.12 -2.99 -15.00
CA ASP A 22 -13.82 -3.63 -14.79
C ASP A 22 -12.77 -2.62 -14.29
N ASP A 23 -12.76 -1.42 -14.86
CA ASP A 23 -11.82 -0.37 -14.45
C ASP A 23 -12.14 0.16 -13.04
N LYS A 24 -13.44 0.28 -12.71
CA LYS A 24 -13.86 0.58 -11.34
C LYS A 24 -13.39 -0.50 -10.36
N HIS A 25 -13.52 -1.77 -10.74
CA HIS A 25 -13.06 -2.88 -9.91
C HIS A 25 -11.55 -2.82 -9.64
N ILE A 26 -10.75 -2.46 -10.66
CA ILE A 26 -9.30 -2.25 -10.50
C ILE A 26 -9.02 -1.13 -9.48
N VAL A 27 -9.72 0.00 -9.57
CA VAL A 27 -9.54 1.11 -8.61
C VAL A 27 -9.89 0.67 -7.19
N ASP A 28 -11.04 0.01 -7.02
CA ASP A 28 -11.51 -0.48 -5.71
C ASP A 28 -10.50 -1.47 -5.10
N GLU A 29 -9.98 -2.40 -5.90
CA GLU A 29 -9.00 -3.41 -5.47
C GLU A 29 -7.70 -2.75 -4.97
N TYR A 30 -7.21 -1.73 -5.65
CA TYR A 30 -5.97 -1.03 -5.28
C TYR A 30 -6.17 -0.15 -4.04
N LEU A 31 -7.31 0.53 -3.92
CA LEU A 31 -7.69 1.26 -2.72
C LEU A 31 -7.75 0.33 -1.51
N GLU A 32 -8.41 -0.82 -1.64
CA GLU A 32 -8.50 -1.82 -0.58
C GLU A 32 -7.12 -2.39 -0.23
N SER A 33 -6.28 -2.66 -1.23
CA SER A 33 -4.92 -3.18 -1.06
C SER A 33 -3.94 -2.18 -0.45
N GLY A 34 -4.25 -0.88 -0.44
CA GLY A 34 -3.48 0.13 0.27
C GLY A 34 -3.65 0.06 1.79
N GLN A 35 -4.82 -0.39 2.24
CA GLN A 35 -5.22 -0.46 3.64
C GLN A 35 -4.83 -1.77 4.34
N LYS A 36 -4.30 -2.75 3.59
CA LYS A 36 -3.96 -4.08 4.10
C LYS A 36 -2.76 -4.68 3.38
N ILE A 37 -2.08 -5.61 4.05
CA ILE A 37 -1.01 -6.41 3.44
C ILE A 37 -1.47 -7.86 3.42
N ALA A 38 -1.61 -8.40 2.22
CA ALA A 38 -2.04 -9.78 2.02
C ALA A 38 -0.92 -10.77 2.39
N CYS A 39 -1.32 -11.91 2.94
CA CYS A 39 -0.42 -13.04 3.12
C CYS A 39 0.13 -13.46 1.75
N PRO A 40 1.47 -13.48 1.55
CA PRO A 40 2.09 -13.78 0.26
C PRO A 40 1.94 -15.24 -0.19
N LYS A 41 1.31 -16.10 0.63
CA LYS A 41 1.05 -17.51 0.31
C LYS A 41 -0.41 -17.79 -0.07
N CYS A 42 -1.38 -17.23 0.65
CA CYS A 42 -2.80 -17.55 0.46
C CYS A 42 -3.70 -16.33 0.22
N GLY A 43 -3.17 -15.12 0.19
CA GLY A 43 -3.92 -13.90 -0.11
C GLY A 43 -4.83 -13.39 1.02
N LEU A 44 -4.92 -14.10 2.16
CA LEU A 44 -5.67 -13.57 3.31
C LEU A 44 -5.02 -12.27 3.76
N ALA A 45 -5.79 -11.19 3.76
CA ALA A 45 -5.33 -9.86 4.07
C ALA A 45 -6.05 -9.31 5.30
N GLY A 46 -5.32 -8.57 6.12
CA GLY A 46 -5.84 -7.88 7.28
C GLY A 46 -5.10 -6.57 7.49
N MET A 47 -5.76 -5.65 8.18
CA MET A 47 -5.08 -4.49 8.74
C MET A 47 -4.26 -4.96 9.95
N LYS A 48 -3.04 -4.44 10.08
CA LYS A 48 -2.19 -4.70 11.24
C LYS A 48 -2.77 -3.96 12.45
N ASP A 49 -2.68 -4.58 13.62
CA ASP A 49 -2.97 -4.00 14.93
C ASP A 49 -1.67 -3.59 15.66
N ASP A 50 -1.79 -3.14 16.91
CA ASP A 50 -0.65 -2.71 17.73
C ASP A 50 0.30 -3.89 18.02
N ALA A 51 1.40 -3.98 17.26
CA ALA A 51 2.49 -4.95 17.47
C ALA A 51 3.59 -4.79 16.39
N CYS A 52 4.70 -5.52 16.57
CA CYS A 52 5.80 -5.59 15.61
C CYS A 52 5.36 -5.98 14.18
N THR A 53 6.17 -5.66 13.18
CA THR A 53 5.90 -5.89 11.74
C THR A 53 5.87 -7.37 11.33
N HIS A 54 5.99 -8.32 12.26
CA HIS A 54 5.96 -9.75 11.98
C HIS A 54 4.54 -10.29 12.01
N MET A 55 4.16 -11.00 10.94
CA MET A 55 2.83 -11.57 10.79
C MET A 55 2.88 -13.09 10.73
N THR A 56 1.83 -13.73 11.26
CA THR A 56 1.58 -15.17 11.12
C THR A 56 0.18 -15.37 10.54
N CYS A 57 0.06 -16.18 9.49
CA CYS A 57 -1.22 -16.30 8.77
C CYS A 57 -2.10 -17.28 9.56
N PRO A 58 -3.30 -16.88 10.02
CA PRO A 58 -4.17 -17.80 10.75
C PRO A 58 -4.68 -18.96 9.89
N THR A 59 -4.66 -18.83 8.56
CA THR A 59 -5.13 -19.87 7.63
C THR A 59 -4.03 -20.85 7.21
N CYS A 60 -2.84 -20.34 6.85
CA CYS A 60 -1.80 -21.17 6.22
C CYS A 60 -0.47 -21.20 6.98
N ALA A 61 -0.44 -20.57 8.17
CA ALA A 61 0.72 -20.44 9.06
C ALA A 61 1.98 -19.80 8.44
N GLN A 62 1.86 -19.16 7.27
CA GLN A 62 2.98 -18.42 6.67
C GLN A 62 3.41 -17.29 7.61
N LEU A 63 4.72 -17.15 7.80
CA LEU A 63 5.32 -15.99 8.44
C LEU A 63 5.75 -14.98 7.36
N TRP A 64 5.48 -13.69 7.56
CA TRP A 64 5.91 -12.62 6.65
C TRP A 64 6.10 -11.30 7.37
N CYS A 65 6.82 -10.37 6.74
CA CYS A 65 6.96 -8.99 7.20
C CYS A 65 5.81 -8.15 6.65
N TYR A 66 5.02 -7.52 7.51
CA TYR A 66 3.93 -6.61 7.14
C TYR A 66 4.46 -5.41 6.35
N PHE A 67 5.62 -4.85 6.73
CA PHE A 67 6.17 -3.66 6.11
C PHE A 67 6.49 -3.86 4.62
N CYS A 68 7.20 -4.92 4.27
CA CYS A 68 7.60 -5.20 2.89
C CYS A 68 6.71 -6.24 2.16
N GLY A 69 5.82 -6.92 2.87
CA GLY A 69 4.95 -7.97 2.33
C GLY A 69 5.66 -9.28 1.98
N LYS A 70 6.97 -9.40 2.22
CA LYS A 70 7.78 -10.57 1.85
C LYS A 70 7.69 -11.67 2.89
N LYS A 71 7.73 -12.92 2.42
CA LYS A 71 7.86 -14.10 3.28
C LYS A 71 9.21 -14.06 4.01
N VAL A 72 9.30 -14.72 5.17
CA VAL A 72 10.57 -14.81 5.91
C VAL A 72 11.70 -15.29 5.00
N GLU A 73 11.46 -16.31 4.19
CA GLU A 73 12.45 -16.86 3.25
C GLU A 73 12.95 -15.84 2.20
N ASP A 74 12.13 -14.86 1.82
CA ASP A 74 12.43 -13.85 0.80
C ASP A 74 12.99 -12.54 1.39
N CYS A 75 13.01 -12.40 2.72
CA CYS A 75 13.58 -11.26 3.41
C CYS A 75 15.11 -11.32 3.42
N GLU A 76 15.75 -10.16 3.17
CA GLU A 76 17.17 -9.94 3.48
C GLU A 76 17.37 -10.04 4.99
N LYS A 77 18.42 -10.74 5.45
CA LYS A 77 18.68 -11.01 6.87
C LYS A 77 20.14 -10.81 7.23
N ALA A 78 20.43 -10.64 8.51
CA ALA A 78 21.78 -10.73 9.04
C ALA A 78 22.39 -12.12 8.80
N ARG A 79 23.71 -12.17 8.55
CA ARG A 79 24.42 -13.41 8.15
C ARG A 79 24.73 -14.34 9.33
N ASP A 80 24.86 -13.77 10.52
CA ASP A 80 25.24 -14.44 11.77
C ASP A 80 24.02 -14.80 12.65
N GLY A 81 22.82 -14.49 12.17
CA GLY A 81 21.57 -14.69 12.88
C GLY A 81 21.03 -16.12 12.88
N THR A 82 19.82 -16.26 13.41
CA THR A 82 19.06 -17.53 13.46
C THR A 82 18.41 -17.92 12.13
N ASN A 83 18.57 -17.09 11.09
CA ASN A 83 17.83 -17.08 9.85
C ASN A 83 16.29 -16.94 10.04
N GLY A 84 15.88 -16.34 11.16
CA GLY A 84 14.50 -16.08 11.53
C GLY A 84 14.00 -14.73 11.04
N ILE A 85 12.73 -14.42 11.28
CA ILE A 85 12.17 -13.12 10.85
C ILE A 85 12.84 -11.93 11.55
N PHE A 86 13.31 -12.08 12.79
CA PHE A 86 13.99 -11.01 13.53
C PHE A 86 15.32 -10.58 12.89
N ASP A 87 15.99 -11.48 12.16
CA ASP A 87 17.23 -11.15 11.47
C ASP A 87 16.99 -10.19 10.29
N HIS A 88 15.73 -10.04 9.85
CA HIS A 88 15.31 -9.05 8.86
C HIS A 88 15.28 -7.62 9.42
N ASN A 89 15.17 -7.44 10.74
CA ASN A 89 15.19 -6.11 11.34
C ASN A 89 16.58 -5.68 11.82
N HIS A 90 17.58 -6.55 11.75
CA HIS A 90 18.91 -6.23 12.22
C HIS A 90 19.56 -5.16 11.33
N ASN A 91 20.06 -4.08 11.94
CA ASN A 91 20.65 -2.92 11.24
C ASN A 91 19.77 -2.40 10.08
N TRP A 92 18.44 -2.46 10.24
CA TRP A 92 17.50 -2.02 9.20
C TRP A 92 17.69 -0.53 8.86
N ASP A 93 18.07 0.27 9.85
CA ASP A 93 18.37 1.69 9.76
C ASP A 93 19.59 1.98 8.86
N CYS A 94 20.45 0.99 8.67
CA CYS A 94 21.63 1.04 7.82
C CYS A 94 21.52 0.16 6.56
N ASN A 95 20.37 -0.48 6.31
CA ASN A 95 20.20 -1.38 5.17
C ASN A 95 18.79 -1.25 4.58
N PRO A 96 18.64 -0.61 3.40
CA PRO A 96 17.33 -0.35 2.80
C PRO A 96 16.57 -1.61 2.35
N ASN A 97 17.20 -2.78 2.36
CA ASN A 97 16.55 -4.06 2.06
C ASN A 97 15.99 -4.77 3.30
N ARG A 98 16.24 -4.20 4.48
CA ARG A 98 15.73 -4.65 5.78
C ARG A 98 14.65 -3.69 6.27
N CYS A 99 13.83 -4.14 7.20
CA CYS A 99 12.64 -3.38 7.62
C CYS A 99 12.63 -3.17 9.14
N PRO A 100 12.04 -2.08 9.62
CA PRO A 100 11.92 -1.85 11.05
C PRO A 100 11.10 -2.95 11.73
N MET A 101 11.43 -3.24 13.00
CA MET A 101 10.63 -4.16 13.81
C MET A 101 9.32 -3.51 14.24
N TYR A 102 9.34 -2.21 14.51
CA TYR A 102 8.16 -1.40 14.85
C TYR A 102 8.13 -0.16 13.96
N LEU A 103 6.96 0.24 13.46
CA LEU A 103 6.86 1.41 12.59
C LEU A 103 7.34 2.70 13.25
N THR A 104 7.21 2.81 14.57
CA THR A 104 7.73 3.93 15.37
C THR A 104 9.25 4.06 15.30
N GLN A 105 10.00 3.01 14.95
CA GLN A 105 11.45 3.13 14.77
C GLN A 105 11.82 3.94 13.53
N VAL A 106 10.89 4.16 12.59
CA VAL A 106 11.18 4.93 11.37
C VAL A 106 11.51 6.39 11.70
N CYS A 107 10.90 6.97 12.74
CA CYS A 107 11.22 8.34 13.17
C CYS A 107 12.65 8.52 13.67
N ASP A 108 13.35 7.43 14.02
CA ASP A 108 14.76 7.48 14.46
C ASP A 108 15.71 7.90 13.32
N ILE A 109 15.31 7.70 12.06
CA ILE A 109 16.13 8.04 10.88
C ILE A 109 15.43 8.97 9.88
N ASP A 110 14.11 9.10 9.96
CA ASP A 110 13.29 9.90 9.05
C ASP A 110 12.28 10.72 9.85
N ASP A 111 12.60 11.99 10.09
CA ASP A 111 11.85 12.94 10.93
C ASP A 111 10.45 13.28 10.40
N ARG A 112 10.10 12.84 9.19
CA ARG A 112 8.75 12.94 8.63
C ARG A 112 7.78 11.96 9.29
N TRP A 113 8.29 10.89 9.89
CA TRP A 113 7.46 9.89 10.54
C TRP A 113 7.08 10.32 11.96
N PRO A 114 5.82 10.09 12.37
CA PRO A 114 5.41 10.31 13.75
C PRO A 114 6.10 9.30 14.69
N ASP A 115 6.12 9.59 15.98
CA ASP A 115 6.59 8.71 17.05
C ASP A 115 5.46 7.90 17.72
N ASP A 116 4.23 8.08 17.24
CA ASP A 116 3.02 7.42 17.69
C ASP A 116 2.63 6.27 16.76
N GLU A 117 2.35 5.09 17.33
CA GLU A 117 2.12 3.85 16.58
C GLU A 117 0.92 3.95 15.63
N GLU A 118 -0.20 4.51 16.10
CA GLU A 118 -1.40 4.69 15.29
C GLU A 118 -1.12 5.62 14.10
N GLN A 119 -0.48 6.77 14.36
CA GLN A 119 -0.11 7.70 13.29
C GLN A 119 0.92 7.11 12.32
N CYS A 120 1.89 6.31 12.79
CA CYS A 120 2.83 5.62 11.90
C CYS A 120 2.09 4.66 10.97
N LEU A 121 1.12 3.91 11.50
CA LEU A 121 0.33 2.97 10.72
C LEU A 121 -0.54 3.68 9.68
N VAL A 122 -1.20 4.78 10.08
CA VAL A 122 -1.93 5.66 9.15
C VAL A 122 -1.01 6.20 8.06
N MET A 123 0.19 6.68 8.41
CA MET A 123 1.16 7.19 7.44
C MET A 123 1.65 6.10 6.47
N PHE A 124 1.90 4.88 6.98
CA PHE A 124 2.27 3.73 6.17
C PHE A 124 1.19 3.38 5.14
N HIS A 125 -0.06 3.23 5.60
CA HIS A 125 -1.20 2.92 4.73
C HIS A 125 -1.50 4.04 3.74
N ARG A 126 -1.39 5.30 4.17
CA ARG A 126 -1.55 6.46 3.30
C ARG A 126 -0.53 6.45 2.16
N ASN A 127 0.76 6.30 2.47
CA ASN A 127 1.82 6.20 1.46
C ASN A 127 1.57 5.04 0.49
N ARG A 128 1.19 3.88 1.03
CA ARG A 128 0.91 2.69 0.22
C ARG A 128 -0.28 2.92 -0.72
N SER A 129 -1.39 3.46 -0.21
CA SER A 129 -2.57 3.79 -1.02
C SER A 129 -2.23 4.76 -2.13
N LEU A 130 -1.47 5.83 -1.86
CA LEU A 130 -1.04 6.79 -2.89
C LEU A 130 -0.16 6.14 -3.97
N ARG A 131 0.77 5.24 -3.58
CA ARG A 131 1.62 4.50 -4.53
C ARG A 131 0.78 3.61 -5.44
N LEU A 132 -0.15 2.86 -4.87
CA LEU A 132 -1.05 1.99 -5.63
C LEU A 132 -1.98 2.81 -6.52
N LEU A 133 -2.49 3.96 -6.06
CA LEU A 133 -3.27 4.85 -6.91
C LEU A 133 -2.44 5.35 -8.10
N ARG A 134 -1.18 5.76 -7.92
CA ARG A 134 -0.28 6.10 -9.04
C ARG A 134 -0.19 4.97 -10.07
N GLU A 135 0.00 3.73 -9.61
CA GLU A 135 0.04 2.56 -10.49
C GLU A 135 -1.27 2.37 -11.27
N VAL A 136 -2.43 2.63 -10.65
CA VAL A 136 -3.73 2.61 -11.34
C VAL A 136 -3.82 3.70 -12.41
N TYR A 137 -3.37 4.92 -12.13
CA TYR A 137 -3.33 6.00 -13.11
C TYR A 137 -2.40 5.69 -14.28
N GLU A 138 -1.24 5.10 -14.02
CA GLU A 138 -0.31 4.65 -15.06
C GLU A 138 -0.94 3.55 -15.92
N LYS A 139 -1.69 2.63 -15.30
CA LYS A 139 -2.33 1.50 -15.97
C LYS A 139 -3.54 1.90 -16.82
N LEU A 140 -4.45 2.71 -16.28
CA LEU A 140 -5.71 3.07 -16.93
C LEU A 140 -5.62 4.35 -17.77
N GLY A 141 -4.68 5.23 -17.43
CA GLY A 141 -4.53 6.55 -18.04
C GLY A 141 -5.49 7.59 -17.44
N LYS A 142 -5.04 8.85 -17.46
CA LYS A 142 -5.75 9.98 -16.85
C LYS A 142 -7.18 10.14 -17.39
N GLU A 143 -7.38 10.08 -18.70
CA GLU A 143 -8.69 10.27 -19.32
C GLU A 143 -9.72 9.25 -18.82
N ARG A 144 -9.28 8.00 -18.62
CA ARG A 144 -10.14 6.93 -18.13
C ARG A 144 -10.49 7.10 -16.66
N ILE A 145 -9.54 7.57 -15.84
CA ILE A 145 -9.82 7.89 -14.44
C ILE A 145 -10.74 9.11 -14.32
N ASP A 146 -10.54 10.16 -15.12
CA ASP A 146 -11.42 11.33 -15.14
C ASP A 146 -12.86 10.95 -15.55
N GLU A 147 -13.01 9.93 -16.40
CA GLU A 147 -14.31 9.35 -16.75
C GLU A 147 -14.93 8.55 -15.60
N LEU A 148 -14.14 7.69 -14.94
CA LEU A 148 -14.57 6.95 -13.77
C LEU A 148 -14.98 7.88 -12.62
N ASP A 149 -14.22 8.95 -12.34
CA ASP A 149 -14.54 9.88 -11.26
C ASP A 149 -15.81 10.68 -11.57
N ARG A 150 -16.01 11.14 -12.81
CA ARG A 150 -17.27 11.79 -13.20
C ARG A 150 -18.49 10.88 -13.04
N HIS A 151 -18.33 9.57 -13.21
CA HIS A 151 -19.43 8.62 -13.18
C HIS A 151 -19.68 8.02 -11.79
N PHE A 152 -18.61 7.69 -11.06
CA PHE A 152 -18.66 6.97 -9.78
C PHE A 152 -18.13 7.77 -8.58
N ASN A 153 -17.57 8.97 -8.79
CA ASN A 153 -16.96 9.80 -7.75
C ASN A 153 -15.80 9.11 -7.02
N ILE A 154 -15.04 8.24 -7.72
CA ILE A 154 -14.01 7.39 -7.10
C ILE A 154 -12.87 8.18 -6.44
N ILE A 155 -12.45 9.32 -6.98
CA ILE A 155 -11.36 10.13 -6.41
C ILE A 155 -11.91 11.08 -5.36
N SER A 156 -13.00 11.76 -5.70
CA SER A 156 -13.65 12.71 -4.79
C SER A 156 -14.15 12.07 -3.48
N THR A 157 -14.30 10.74 -3.42
CA THR A 157 -14.73 10.01 -2.23
C THR A 157 -13.68 9.10 -1.60
N CYS A 158 -12.50 8.89 -2.20
CA CYS A 158 -11.50 7.96 -1.65
C CYS A 158 -10.59 8.56 -0.58
N GLY A 159 -10.74 9.84 -0.25
CA GLY A 159 -9.94 10.53 0.76
C GLY A 159 -8.56 11.00 0.29
N PHE A 160 -8.32 10.98 -1.02
CA PHE A 160 -7.11 11.49 -1.67
C PHE A 160 -7.45 12.49 -2.77
N THR A 161 -6.58 13.45 -2.97
CA THR A 161 -6.63 14.45 -4.03
C THR A 161 -5.68 14.09 -5.16
N MET A 162 -5.91 14.67 -6.34
CA MET A 162 -5.01 14.50 -7.48
C MET A 162 -3.58 14.98 -7.20
N GLU A 163 -3.44 16.10 -6.47
CA GLU A 163 -2.15 16.65 -6.08
C GLU A 163 -1.39 15.66 -5.19
N GLU A 164 -2.06 15.06 -4.19
CA GLU A 164 -1.45 14.03 -3.36
C GLU A 164 -1.04 12.81 -4.19
N ILE A 165 -1.91 12.38 -5.11
CA ILE A 165 -1.65 11.22 -5.97
C ILE A 165 -0.48 11.48 -6.91
N PHE A 166 -0.20 12.68 -7.40
CA PHE A 166 0.88 12.87 -8.39
C PHE A 166 2.13 13.56 -7.85
N ASP A 167 1.98 14.48 -6.92
CA ASP A 167 3.03 15.44 -6.58
C ASP A 167 3.68 15.13 -5.21
N GLU A 168 3.05 14.31 -4.35
CA GLU A 168 3.67 13.91 -3.08
C GLU A 168 4.95 13.07 -3.29
N ASP A 169 5.93 13.26 -2.42
CA ASP A 169 7.10 12.39 -2.35
C ASP A 169 6.76 11.11 -1.58
N LEU A 170 6.51 10.03 -2.33
CA LEU A 170 6.15 8.72 -1.78
C LEU A 170 7.37 7.85 -1.42
N THR A 171 8.54 8.46 -1.26
CA THR A 171 9.71 7.78 -0.67
C THR A 171 9.35 7.36 0.75
N LEU A 172 9.12 6.06 0.95
CA LEU A 172 8.58 5.51 2.19
C LEU A 172 9.49 5.80 3.40
N ILE A 173 10.80 5.57 3.24
CA ILE A 173 11.82 5.89 4.25
C ILE A 173 12.93 6.68 3.56
N LYS A 174 13.25 7.86 4.08
CA LYS A 174 14.43 8.63 3.71
C LYS A 174 15.58 8.22 4.62
N TYR A 175 16.54 7.52 4.04
CA TYR A 175 17.75 7.18 4.74
C TYR A 175 18.76 8.35 4.71
N PRO A 176 19.60 8.51 5.76
CA PRO A 176 20.68 9.48 5.77
C PRO A 176 21.67 9.26 4.61
N ASP A 177 22.21 10.32 4.01
CA ASP A 177 23.13 10.23 2.86
C ASP A 177 24.38 9.36 3.09
N ASN A 178 24.76 9.12 4.35
CA ASN A 178 25.94 8.35 4.75
C ASN A 178 25.58 7.00 5.38
N ILE A 179 24.72 6.22 4.72
CA ILE A 179 24.47 4.83 5.14
C ILE A 179 25.77 4.03 5.03
N ASP A 180 26.34 3.62 6.17
CA ASP A 180 27.48 2.70 6.18
C ASP A 180 26.97 1.27 6.06
N THR A 181 26.73 0.82 4.83
CA THR A 181 26.29 -0.55 4.51
C THR A 181 27.31 -1.64 4.89
N ARG A 182 28.49 -1.25 5.40
CA ARG A 182 29.55 -2.15 5.88
C ARG A 182 29.40 -2.56 7.34
N ARG A 183 28.40 -2.04 8.06
CA ARG A 183 28.04 -2.49 9.43
C ARG A 183 27.33 -3.85 9.46
N ASP A 184 27.27 -4.55 8.32
CA ASP A 184 26.69 -5.88 8.16
C ASP A 184 27.66 -7.03 8.55
N ASP A 185 28.85 -6.71 9.07
CA ASP A 185 29.90 -7.64 9.52
C ASP A 185 29.93 -7.87 11.05
#